data_AF-A0A2V8UC20-F1
#
_entry.id   AF-A0A2V8UC20-F1
#
_cell.length_a   1.000
_cell.length_b   1.000
_cell.length_c   1.000
_cell.angle_alpha   90.00
_cell.angle_beta   90.00
_cell.angle_gamma   90.00
#
_symmetry.space_group_name_H-M   'P 1'
#
loop_
_entity.id
_entity.type
_entity.pdbx_description
1 polymer ?
#
loop_
_entity_poly.entity_id
_entity_poly.type
_entity_poly.pdbx_seq_one_letter_code
_entity_poly.pdbx_strand_id
1 'polypeptide(L)'
;MLVIGNQFDPATRYEGAATVAGLLPNSRLLTVHAWGHTSLFLSQCAGAIVSQYFISGALPPSGTICEQDFVPFVQPLSQVAAATTPSWRALVNRALVPDVLLRSVH
;
A
#
# COMPACT_ATOMS: atom_id res chain seq x y z
N MET A 1 -11.60 23.69 -8.22
CA MET A 1 -10.25 23.10 -8.04
C MET A 1 -10.38 21.65 -7.61
N LEU A 2 -9.55 20.76 -8.14
CA LEU A 2 -9.43 19.38 -7.66
C LEU A 2 -8.27 19.29 -6.65
N VAL A 3 -8.56 18.81 -5.44
CA VAL A 3 -7.57 18.44 -4.42
C VAL A 3 -7.57 16.93 -4.31
N ILE A 4 -6.40 16.29 -4.24
CA ILE A 4 -6.27 14.84 -4.18
C ILE A 4 -5.47 14.48 -2.94
N GLY A 5 -5.93 13.50 -2.18
CA GLY A 5 -5.23 13.02 -0.99
C GLY A 5 -5.28 11.49 -0.90
N ASN A 6 -4.12 10.87 -0.75
CA ASN A 6 -4.05 9.45 -0.44
C ASN A 6 -4.32 9.24 1.05
N GLN A 7 -5.11 8.22 1.38
CA GLN A 7 -5.51 7.97 2.76
C GLN A 7 -4.33 7.58 3.67
N PHE A 8 -3.29 6.93 3.10
CA PHE A 8 -2.10 6.50 3.83
C PHE A 8 -0.80 7.11 3.25
N ASP A 9 -0.80 8.43 2.98
CA ASP A 9 0.40 9.18 2.57
C ASP A 9 1.30 9.50 3.78
N PRO A 10 2.56 9.02 3.83
CA PRO A 10 3.46 9.28 4.95
C PRO A 10 4.11 10.67 4.93
N ALA A 11 4.14 11.35 3.78
CA ALA A 11 4.80 12.64 3.61
C ALA A 11 3.81 13.81 3.64
N THR A 12 2.65 13.66 2.98
CA THR A 12 1.60 14.68 2.91
C THR A 12 0.27 14.10 3.40
N ARG A 13 0.05 14.14 4.71
CA ARG A 13 -1.08 13.47 5.37
C ARG A 13 -2.43 13.87 4.77
N TYR A 14 -3.34 12.90 4.66
CA TYR A 14 -4.68 13.04 4.09
C TYR A 14 -5.47 14.24 4.66
N GLU A 15 -5.36 14.47 5.95
CA GLU A 15 -6.07 15.54 6.66
C GLU A 15 -5.64 16.92 6.18
N GLY A 16 -4.39 17.07 5.73
CA GLY A 16 -3.94 18.30 5.07
C GLY A 16 -4.70 18.55 3.77
N ALA A 17 -4.89 17.51 2.95
CA ALA A 17 -5.69 17.60 1.72
C ALA A 17 -7.17 17.92 2.04
N ALA A 18 -7.75 17.30 3.07
CA ALA A 18 -9.10 17.60 3.51
C ALA A 18 -9.25 19.04 4.02
N THR A 19 -8.29 19.54 4.80
CA THR A 19 -8.27 20.94 5.26
C THR A 19 -8.17 21.90 4.07
N VAL A 20 -7.27 21.66 3.12
CA VAL A 20 -7.13 22.51 1.92
C VAL A 20 -8.41 22.52 1.10
N ALA A 21 -9.07 21.38 0.91
CA ALA A 21 -10.36 21.31 0.23
C ALA A 21 -11.47 22.07 0.98
N GLY A 22 -11.44 22.10 2.31
CA GLY A 22 -12.36 22.89 3.12
C GLY A 22 -12.10 24.40 3.06
N LEU A 23 -10.83 24.80 2.93
CA LEU A 23 -10.43 26.22 2.88
C LEU A 23 -10.60 26.85 1.49
N LEU A 24 -10.47 26.06 0.42
CA LEU A 24 -10.54 26.57 -0.95
C LEU A 24 -11.97 26.52 -1.48
N PRO A 25 -12.58 27.67 -1.83
CA PRO A 25 -13.93 27.71 -2.36
C PRO A 25 -14.03 27.00 -3.70
N ASN A 26 -15.19 26.39 -3.97
CA ASN A 26 -15.45 25.64 -5.20
C ASN A 26 -14.41 24.54 -5.49
N SER A 27 -13.87 23.92 -4.43
CA SER A 27 -12.99 22.77 -4.54
C SER A 27 -13.71 21.45 -4.25
N ARG A 28 -13.09 20.34 -4.68
CA ARG A 28 -13.51 18.98 -4.34
C ARG A 28 -12.28 18.17 -3.94
N LEU A 29 -12.42 17.41 -2.85
CA LEU A 29 -11.47 16.39 -2.47
C LEU A 29 -11.81 15.10 -3.22
N LEU A 30 -10.81 14.55 -3.90
CA LEU A 30 -10.78 13.17 -4.33
C LEU A 30 -9.92 12.37 -3.33
N THR A 31 -10.53 11.40 -2.68
CA THR A 31 -9.82 10.48 -1.79
C THR A 31 -9.30 9.31 -2.59
N VAL A 32 -8.01 9.00 -2.45
CA VAL A 32 -7.44 7.76 -2.97
C VAL A 32 -7.15 6.84 -1.80
N HIS A 33 -7.87 5.73 -1.67
CA HIS A 33 -7.60 4.71 -0.67
C HIS A 33 -6.38 3.89 -1.13
N ALA A 34 -5.20 4.44 -0.84
CA ALA A 34 -3.91 3.94 -1.30
C ALA A 34 -2.80 4.24 -0.30
N TRP A 35 -1.74 3.44 -0.40
CA TRP A 35 -0.51 3.60 0.34
C TRP A 35 0.55 4.30 -0.50
N GLY A 36 1.30 5.20 0.13
CA GLY A 36 2.45 5.88 -0.48
C GLY A 36 2.21 7.35 -0.79
N HIS A 37 3.25 7.99 -1.32
CA HIS A 37 3.27 9.42 -1.61
C HIS A 37 3.05 9.71 -3.10
N THR A 38 2.31 10.79 -3.37
CA THR A 38 1.74 11.20 -4.67
C THR A 38 0.58 10.30 -5.13
N SER A 39 -0.35 10.86 -5.91
CA SER A 39 -1.61 10.18 -6.23
C SER A 39 -1.70 9.64 -7.66
N LEU A 40 -0.83 10.08 -8.56
CA LEU A 40 -0.83 9.61 -9.95
C LEU A 40 -0.28 8.19 -10.03
N PHE A 41 -0.82 7.41 -10.96
CA PHE A 41 -0.41 6.03 -11.25
C PHE A 41 -0.65 4.99 -10.13
N LEU A 42 -1.28 5.38 -9.01
CA LEU A 42 -1.72 4.43 -7.98
C LEU A 42 -3.09 3.82 -8.28
N SER A 43 -3.93 4.50 -9.05
CA SER A 43 -5.32 4.12 -9.32
C SER A 43 -5.75 4.57 -10.71
N GLN A 44 -6.26 3.65 -11.54
CA GLN A 44 -6.88 3.99 -12.82
C GLN A 44 -8.12 4.88 -12.64
N CYS A 45 -8.89 4.65 -11.58
CA CYS A 45 -10.03 5.49 -11.20
C CYS A 45 -9.60 6.95 -10.97
N ALA A 46 -8.53 7.16 -10.19
CA ALA A 46 -8.03 8.51 -9.92
C ALA A 46 -7.46 9.15 -11.19
N GLY A 47 -6.71 8.38 -12.00
CA GLY A 47 -6.17 8.84 -13.27
C GLY A 47 -7.25 9.32 -14.26
N ALA A 48 -8.38 8.60 -14.35
CA ALA A 48 -9.50 9.00 -15.19
C ALA A 48 -10.14 10.32 -14.73
N ILE A 49 -10.35 10.50 -13.42
CA ILE A 49 -10.90 11.74 -12.86
C ILE A 49 -9.95 12.92 -13.09
N VAL A 50 -8.65 12.73 -12.87
CA VAL A 50 -7.64 13.76 -13.13
C VAL A 50 -7.65 14.16 -14.61
N SER A 51 -7.71 13.17 -15.51
CA SER A 51 -7.76 13.42 -16.95
C SER A 51 -9.01 14.21 -17.33
N GLN A 52 -10.18 13.81 -16.82
CA GLN A 52 -11.44 14.52 -17.06
C GLN A 52 -11.39 15.95 -16.52
N TYR A 53 -10.84 16.16 -15.32
CA TYR A 53 -10.66 17.49 -14.75
C TYR A 53 -9.78 18.39 -15.62
N PHE A 54 -8.68 17.86 -16.16
CA PHE A 54 -7.84 18.65 -17.08
C PHE A 54 -8.51 18.94 -18.42
N ILE A 55 -9.36 18.05 -18.93
CA ILE A 55 -10.03 18.22 -20.22
C ILE A 55 -11.21 19.20 -20.13
N SER A 56 -12.05 19.09 -19.10
CA SER A 56 -13.33 19.81 -19.02
C SER A 56 -13.48 20.70 -17.79
N GLY A 57 -12.57 20.63 -16.82
CA GLY A 57 -12.73 21.28 -15.53
C GLY A 57 -13.79 20.64 -14.63
N ALA A 58 -14.40 19.52 -15.05
CA ALA A 58 -15.43 18.84 -14.27
C ALA A 58 -14.84 18.26 -12.97
N LEU A 59 -15.56 18.45 -11.87
CA LEU A 59 -15.19 17.91 -10.56
C LEU A 59 -15.99 16.64 -10.27
N PRO A 60 -15.42 15.67 -9.54
CA PRO A 60 -16.15 14.46 -9.16
C PRO A 60 -17.27 14.79 -8.16
N PRO A 61 -18.24 13.87 -7.97
CA PRO A 61 -19.20 13.95 -6.87
C PRO A 61 -18.52 14.16 -5.51
N SER A 62 -19.23 14.78 -4.58
CA SER A 62 -18.71 14.95 -3.23
C SER A 62 -18.52 13.59 -2.56
N GLY A 63 -17.35 13.38 -1.94
CA GLY A 63 -17.03 12.13 -1.25
C GLY A 63 -16.62 10.98 -2.17
N THR A 64 -16.23 11.25 -3.42
CA THR A 64 -15.67 10.22 -4.30
C THR A 64 -14.38 9.64 -3.72
N ILE A 65 -14.32 8.31 -3.70
CA ILE A 65 -13.17 7.51 -3.29
C ILE A 65 -12.75 6.62 -4.46
N CYS A 66 -11.45 6.56 -4.73
CA CYS A 66 -10.86 5.60 -5.66
C CYS A 66 -9.94 4.64 -4.91
N GLU A 67 -10.01 3.35 -5.24
CA GLU A 67 -9.12 2.33 -4.69
C GLU A 67 -7.79 2.26 -5.46
N GLN A 68 -6.71 1.89 -4.76
CA GLN A 68 -5.43 1.55 -5.40
C GLN A 68 -5.58 0.30 -6.28
N ASP A 69 -4.95 0.30 -7.46
CA ASP A 69 -5.04 -0.85 -8.38
C ASP A 69 -4.31 -2.09 -7.84
N PHE A 70 -3.26 -1.88 -7.04
CA PHE A 70 -2.45 -2.93 -6.44
C PHE A 70 -2.19 -2.63 -4.96
N VAL A 71 -2.50 -3.59 -4.10
CA VAL A 71 -2.23 -3.46 -2.66
C VAL A 71 -0.77 -3.89 -2.39
N PRO A 72 0.02 -3.09 -1.66
CA PRO A 72 1.38 -3.47 -1.30
C PRO A 72 1.44 -4.74 -0.45
N PHE A 73 2.54 -5.50 -0.60
CA PHE A 73 2.85 -6.69 0.20
C PHE A 73 1.83 -7.83 0.12
N VAL A 74 0.91 -7.80 -0.86
CA VAL A 74 0.09 -8.97 -1.17
C VAL A 74 0.99 -10.04 -1.78
N GLN A 75 1.33 -11.05 -0.99
CA GLN A 75 1.93 -12.27 -1.51
C GLN A 75 0.81 -13.18 -2.03
N PRO A 76 0.82 -13.61 -3.29
CA PRO A 76 -0.03 -14.70 -3.71
C PRO A 76 0.24 -15.93 -2.82
N LEU A 77 -0.83 -16.59 -2.39
CA LEU A 77 -0.76 -17.73 -1.47
C LEU A 77 0.19 -18.85 -1.97
N SER A 78 0.39 -18.94 -3.29
CA SER A 78 1.38 -19.84 -3.91
C SER A 78 2.83 -19.54 -3.50
N GLN A 79 3.19 -18.27 -3.31
CA GLN A 79 4.53 -17.86 -2.87
C GLN A 79 4.75 -18.11 -1.37
N VAL A 80 3.69 -17.98 -0.55
CA VAL A 80 3.74 -18.31 0.88
C VAL A 80 3.91 -19.81 1.07
N ALA A 81 3.19 -20.64 0.29
CA ALA A 81 3.32 -22.10 0.35
C ALA A 81 4.69 -22.60 -0.15
N ALA A 82 5.35 -21.87 -1.06
CA ALA A 82 6.68 -22.20 -1.56
C ALA A 82 7.83 -21.80 -0.61
N ALA A 83 7.58 -20.91 0.34
CA ALA A 83 8.50 -20.61 1.43
C ALA A 83 8.54 -21.79 2.41
N THR A 84 9.27 -22.83 2.01
CA THR A 84 9.56 -24.01 2.82
C THR A 84 10.18 -23.56 4.14
N THR A 85 9.52 -23.88 5.25
CA THR A 85 10.09 -23.76 6.59
C THR A 85 11.42 -24.49 6.59
N PRO A 86 12.57 -23.83 6.85
CA PRO A 86 13.79 -24.59 7.04
C PRO A 86 13.54 -25.49 8.24
N SER A 87 13.57 -26.80 8.00
CA SER A 87 13.53 -27.74 9.13
C SER A 87 14.70 -27.37 10.02
N TRP A 88 14.47 -27.20 11.32
CA TRP A 88 15.54 -26.86 12.26
C TRP A 88 16.71 -27.87 12.16
N ARG A 89 16.43 -29.11 11.75
CA ARG A 89 17.42 -30.16 11.44
C ARG A 89 18.41 -29.78 10.34
N ALA A 90 18.01 -28.96 9.37
CA ALA A 90 18.88 -28.50 8.28
C ALA A 90 19.79 -27.34 8.72
N LEU A 91 19.42 -26.60 9.76
CA LEU A 91 20.20 -25.47 10.30
C LEU A 91 21.25 -25.92 11.33
N VAL A 92 21.06 -27.10 11.94
CA VAL A 92 22.05 -27.68 12.85
C VAL A 92 23.12 -28.39 12.03
N ASN A 93 24.20 -27.69 11.70
CA ASN A 93 25.40 -28.34 11.18
C ASN A 93 25.93 -29.31 12.25
N ARG A 94 25.97 -30.61 11.95
CA ARG A 94 26.42 -31.66 12.88
C ARG A 94 27.85 -31.41 13.39
N ALA A 95 28.65 -30.64 12.65
CA ALA A 95 29.98 -30.18 13.04
C ALA A 95 29.99 -29.17 14.21
N LEU A 96 28.85 -28.53 14.50
CA LEU A 96 28.70 -27.54 15.58
C LEU A 96 28.01 -28.11 16.83
N VAL A 97 27.65 -29.40 16.81
CA VAL A 97 26.99 -30.07 17.95
C VAL A 97 28.07 -30.73 18.82
N PRO A 98 28.23 -30.34 20.09
CA PRO A 98 29.16 -31.00 21.01
C PRO A 98 28.84 -32.49 21.14
N ASP A 99 29.87 -33.35 21.12
CA ASP A 99 29.74 -34.82 21.21
C ASP A 99 28.93 -35.30 22.43
N VAL A 100 28.94 -34.52 23.50
CA VAL A 100 28.15 -34.77 24.72
C VAL A 100 26.65 -34.86 24.44
N LEU A 101 26.15 -34.11 23.45
CA LEU A 101 24.73 -34.13 23.08
C LEU A 101 24.37 -35.27 22.12
N LEU A 102 25.36 -35.89 21.46
CA LEU A 102 25.14 -37.01 20.52
C LEU A 102 25.06 -38.36 21.22
N ARG A 103 25.61 -38.48 22.44
CA ARG A 103 25.64 -39.73 23.22
C ARG A 103 24.42 -39.96 24.09
N SER A 104 23.57 -38.96 24.28
CA SER A 104 22.41 -39.00 25.18
C SER A 104 21.18 -39.73 24.60
N VAL A 105 21.31 -40.43 23.47
CA VAL A 105 20.20 -41.08 22.75
C VAL A 105 20.34 -42.61 22.74
N HIS A 106 20.97 -43.18 23.78
CA HIS A 106 20.89 -44.61 24.09
C HIS A 106 20.34 -44.79 25.50
#